data_AF-A0A7W1W1U4-F1
#
_entry.id   AF-A0A7W1W1U4-F1
#
_cell.length_a   1.000
_cell.length_b   1.000
_cell.length_c   1.000
_cell.angle_alpha   90.00
_cell.angle_beta   90.00
_cell.angle_gamma   90.00
#
_symmetry.space_group_name_H-M   'P 1'
#
loop_
_entity.id
_entity.type
_entity.pdbx_description
1 polymer ?
#
loop_
_entity_poly.entity_id
_entity_poly.type
_entity_poly.pdbx_seq_one_letter_code
_entity_poly.pdbx_strand_id
1 'polypeptide(L)'
;MNYELVIVFKYSIVLALITGLVRYGKISRTYRPFIYIIIAGFLGELIASLSTLFYHNNILVSNVYSLVECILWIWQFRRWNVSHNKRNVMLLLTGLIAFWTIETAIGGRTNFNSAFSVLYSFTLVFFAINQINQLIVEEKMNLLKNAKFLICTGVIIFYTYSVLVDSFYVLKVKESNSFLASIYYILVYVNLFVNLLYALATLWIPTRERFTLPS
;
A
#
# COMPACT_ATOMS: atom_id res chain seq x y z
N MET A 1 -22.86 -5.90 -7.65
CA MET A 1 -21.91 -7.04 -7.70
C MET A 1 -22.27 -8.02 -6.61
N ASN A 2 -22.10 -9.33 -6.82
CA ASN A 2 -22.42 -10.31 -5.79
C ASN A 2 -21.47 -10.11 -4.59
N TYR A 3 -22.01 -10.11 -3.36
CA TYR A 3 -21.23 -9.83 -2.15
C TYR A 3 -20.09 -10.83 -1.95
N GLU A 4 -20.32 -12.09 -2.30
CA GLU A 4 -19.32 -13.16 -2.25
C GLU A 4 -18.11 -12.87 -3.15
N LEU A 5 -18.33 -12.33 -4.35
CA LEU A 5 -17.25 -11.97 -5.27
C LEU A 5 -16.39 -10.82 -4.71
N VAL A 6 -17.01 -9.84 -4.04
CA VAL A 6 -16.27 -8.76 -3.37
C VAL A 6 -15.33 -9.34 -2.32
N ILE A 7 -15.81 -10.29 -1.51
CA ILE A 7 -15.00 -10.95 -0.47
C ILE A 7 -13.82 -11.70 -1.12
N VAL A 8 -14.09 -12.51 -2.14
CA VAL A 8 -13.04 -13.29 -2.82
C VAL A 8 -11.97 -12.37 -3.41
N PHE A 9 -12.36 -11.27 -4.04
CA PHE A 9 -11.43 -10.32 -4.64
C PHE A 9 -10.63 -9.55 -3.59
N LYS A 10 -11.25 -9.19 -2.47
CA LYS A 10 -10.56 -8.55 -1.33
C LYS A 10 -9.45 -9.44 -0.79
N TYR A 11 -9.77 -10.70 -0.46
CA TYR A 11 -8.79 -11.67 0.08
C TYR A 11 -7.78 -12.23 -0.94
N SER A 12 -7.74 -11.73 -2.17
CA SER A 12 -6.72 -12.10 -3.16
C SER A 12 -5.29 -11.80 -2.70
N ILE A 13 -5.10 -10.87 -1.75
CA ILE A 13 -3.82 -10.57 -1.08
C ILE A 13 -3.19 -11.81 -0.41
N VAL A 14 -3.99 -12.82 -0.05
CA VAL A 14 -3.52 -14.08 0.53
C VAL A 14 -2.52 -14.79 -0.39
N LEU A 15 -2.65 -14.65 -1.71
CA LEU A 15 -1.69 -15.23 -2.66
C LEU A 15 -0.29 -14.65 -2.44
N ALA A 16 -0.18 -13.33 -2.36
CA ALA A 16 1.08 -12.63 -2.10
C ALA A 16 1.61 -12.93 -0.69
N LEU A 17 0.71 -13.12 0.28
CA LEU A 17 1.07 -13.46 1.66
C LEU A 17 1.73 -14.83 1.74
N ILE A 18 1.10 -15.86 1.16
CA ILE A 18 1.61 -17.24 1.19
C ILE A 18 2.97 -17.31 0.48
N THR A 19 3.09 -16.75 -0.74
CA THR A 19 4.35 -16.75 -1.49
C THR A 19 5.45 -15.98 -0.76
N GLY A 20 5.10 -14.84 -0.16
CA GLY A 20 6.00 -14.01 0.63
C GLY A 20 6.53 -14.73 1.88
N LEU A 21 5.64 -15.39 2.63
CA LEU A 21 6.00 -16.13 3.85
C LEU A 21 6.87 -17.37 3.54
N VAL A 22 6.49 -18.17 2.54
CA VAL A 22 7.26 -19.36 2.13
C VAL A 22 8.69 -18.98 1.70
N ARG A 23 8.85 -17.83 1.05
CA ARG A 23 10.17 -17.35 0.58
C ARG A 23 10.88 -16.42 1.56
N TYR A 24 10.29 -16.09 2.71
CA TYR A 24 10.79 -15.06 3.64
C TYR A 24 12.26 -15.27 4.06
N GLY A 25 12.64 -16.53 4.32
CA GLY A 25 14.02 -16.90 4.66
C GLY A 25 15.03 -16.62 3.54
N LYS A 26 14.60 -16.73 2.27
CA LYS A 26 15.44 -16.62 1.07
C LYS A 26 15.48 -15.21 0.48
N ILE A 27 14.49 -14.38 0.75
CA ILE A 27 14.35 -13.02 0.21
C ILE A 27 15.48 -12.08 0.71
N SER A 28 15.96 -11.23 -0.19
CA SER A 28 16.88 -10.13 0.14
C SER A 28 16.31 -9.20 1.21
N ARG A 29 17.18 -8.74 2.14
CA ARG A 29 16.77 -7.93 3.30
C ARG A 29 16.08 -6.62 2.91
N THR A 30 16.36 -6.11 1.71
CA THR A 30 15.81 -4.86 1.18
C THR A 30 14.31 -4.94 0.90
N TYR A 31 13.74 -6.14 0.70
CA TYR A 31 12.31 -6.35 0.42
C TYR A 31 11.51 -6.84 1.63
N ARG A 32 12.13 -6.97 2.81
CA ARG A 32 11.41 -7.38 4.03
C ARG A 32 10.27 -6.42 4.42
N PRO A 33 10.42 -5.08 4.34
CA PRO A 33 9.32 -4.18 4.63
C PRO A 33 8.08 -4.47 3.78
N PHE A 34 8.26 -4.79 2.50
CA PHE A 34 7.18 -5.16 1.60
C PHE A 34 6.43 -6.41 2.05
N ILE A 35 7.12 -7.43 2.58
CA ILE A 35 6.42 -8.60 3.15
C ILE A 35 5.59 -8.20 4.38
N TYR A 36 6.10 -7.29 5.21
CA TYR A 36 5.31 -6.75 6.33
C TYR A 36 4.12 -5.91 5.86
N ILE A 37 4.21 -5.20 4.74
CA ILE A 37 3.08 -4.49 4.12
C ILE A 37 2.01 -5.49 3.72
N ILE A 38 2.38 -6.60 3.07
CA ILE A 38 1.41 -7.64 2.68
C ILE A 38 0.74 -8.26 3.91
N ILE A 39 1.51 -8.57 4.95
CA ILE A 39 0.98 -9.09 6.23
C ILE A 39 0.02 -8.07 6.86
N ALA A 40 0.44 -6.80 6.94
CA ALA A 40 -0.37 -5.73 7.49
C ALA A 40 -1.67 -5.57 6.69
N GLY A 41 -1.62 -5.62 5.35
CA GLY A 41 -2.79 -5.53 4.48
C GLY A 41 -3.79 -6.65 4.74
N PHE A 42 -3.32 -7.90 4.80
CA PHE A 42 -4.19 -9.03 5.15
C PHE A 42 -4.82 -8.87 6.54
N LEU A 43 -4.02 -8.52 7.56
CA LEU A 43 -4.52 -8.31 8.91
C LEU A 43 -5.50 -7.12 8.98
N GLY A 44 -5.21 -6.03 8.28
CA GLY A 44 -6.07 -4.86 8.19
C GLY A 44 -7.42 -5.20 7.59
N GLU A 45 -7.43 -5.94 6.48
CA GLU A 45 -8.65 -6.41 5.84
C GLU A 45 -9.47 -7.33 6.75
N LEU A 46 -8.81 -8.27 7.44
CA LEU A 46 -9.42 -9.21 8.37
C LEU A 46 -10.02 -8.50 9.58
N ILE A 47 -9.24 -7.63 10.25
CA ILE A 47 -9.70 -6.88 11.43
C ILE A 47 -10.83 -5.92 11.04
N ALA A 48 -10.75 -5.26 9.89
CA ALA A 48 -11.82 -4.39 9.40
C ALA A 48 -13.10 -5.19 9.14
N SER A 49 -13.00 -6.36 8.49
CA SER A 49 -14.15 -7.25 8.25
C SER A 49 -14.78 -7.74 9.56
N LEU A 50 -13.97 -8.17 10.55
CA LEU A 50 -14.47 -8.55 11.87
C LEU A 50 -15.13 -7.37 12.60
N SER A 51 -14.54 -6.18 12.50
CA SER A 51 -15.08 -4.98 13.16
C SER A 51 -16.42 -4.54 12.57
N THR A 52 -16.58 -4.66 11.25
CA THR A 52 -17.88 -4.44 10.59
C THR A 52 -18.93 -5.45 11.07
N LEU A 53 -18.54 -6.72 11.27
CA LEU A 53 -19.47 -7.76 11.74
C LEU A 53 -19.89 -7.60 13.21
N PHE A 54 -18.95 -7.30 14.11
CA PHE A 54 -19.23 -7.23 15.55
C PHE A 54 -19.68 -5.84 16.03
N TYR A 55 -19.06 -4.78 15.51
CA TYR A 55 -19.23 -3.43 16.04
C TYR A 55 -19.93 -2.47 15.06
N HIS A 56 -20.25 -2.92 13.84
CA HIS A 56 -20.86 -2.12 12.76
C HIS A 56 -20.09 -0.83 12.43
N ASN A 57 -18.84 -0.72 12.89
CA ASN A 57 -17.99 0.44 12.71
C ASN A 57 -16.54 -0.05 12.51
N ASN A 58 -15.94 0.36 11.40
CA ASN A 58 -14.55 0.06 11.05
C ASN A 58 -13.69 1.33 10.93
N ILE A 59 -14.21 2.51 11.25
CA ILE A 59 -13.55 3.80 11.02
C ILE A 59 -12.22 3.87 11.78
N LEU A 60 -12.23 3.52 13.07
CA LEU A 60 -11.02 3.54 13.90
C LEU A 60 -9.97 2.56 13.35
N VAL A 61 -10.40 1.35 12.99
CA VAL A 61 -9.51 0.33 12.43
C VAL A 61 -8.89 0.82 11.12
N SER A 62 -9.69 1.38 10.22
CA SER A 62 -9.22 1.93 8.95
C SER A 62 -8.24 3.10 9.16
N ASN A 63 -8.52 4.00 10.09
CA ASN A 63 -7.63 5.14 10.39
C ASN A 63 -6.30 4.70 11.01
N VAL A 64 -6.30 3.70 11.91
CA VAL A 64 -5.06 3.15 12.47
C VAL A 64 -4.29 2.37 11.39
N TYR A 65 -5.01 1.60 10.58
CA TYR A 65 -4.42 0.84 9.49
C TYR A 65 -3.71 1.74 8.47
N SER A 66 -4.31 2.87 8.07
CA SER A 66 -3.69 3.80 7.12
C SER A 66 -2.38 4.40 7.64
N LEU A 67 -2.27 4.64 8.95
CA LEU A 67 -1.02 5.07 9.58
C LEU A 67 0.05 3.98 9.52
N VAL A 68 -0.32 2.73 9.87
CA VAL A 68 0.60 1.59 9.81
C VAL A 68 1.10 1.38 8.39
N GLU A 69 0.21 1.42 7.41
CA GLU A 69 0.52 1.28 5.99
C GLU A 69 1.47 2.39 5.51
N CYS A 70 1.19 3.64 5.88
CA CYS A 70 2.05 4.80 5.58
C CYS A 70 3.48 4.59 6.12
N ILE A 71 3.63 4.20 7.39
CA ILE A 71 4.93 3.98 8.02
C ILE A 71 5.70 2.87 7.30
N LEU A 72 5.04 1.76 6.99
CA LEU A 72 5.67 0.61 6.34
C LEU A 72 6.11 0.93 4.91
N TRP A 73 5.32 1.66 4.12
CA TRP A 73 5.71 2.08 2.78
C TRP A 73 6.89 3.05 2.80
N ILE A 74 6.86 4.06 3.67
CA ILE A 74 7.99 4.98 3.83
C ILE A 74 9.25 4.21 4.22
N TRP A 75 9.13 3.20 5.08
CA TRP A 75 10.24 2.33 5.41
C TRP A 75 10.76 1.53 4.21
N GLN A 76 9.87 1.01 3.35
CA GLN A 76 10.23 0.31 2.12
C GLN A 76 11.00 1.24 1.16
N PHE A 77 10.48 2.44 0.88
CA PHE A 77 11.15 3.41 -0.01
C PHE A 77 12.47 3.92 0.58
N ARG A 78 12.56 4.09 1.91
CA ARG A 78 13.83 4.41 2.57
C ARG A 78 14.87 3.31 2.37
N ARG A 79 14.46 2.03 2.36
CA ARG A 79 15.37 0.90 2.10
C ARG A 79 15.83 0.83 0.65
N TRP A 80 15.06 1.36 -0.29
CA TRP A 80 15.45 1.49 -1.69
C TRP A 80 16.25 2.75 -2.00
N ASN A 81 16.55 3.58 -1.00
CA ASN A 81 17.32 4.82 -1.15
C ASN A 81 16.71 5.83 -2.16
N VAL A 82 15.37 5.87 -2.27
CA VAL A 82 14.65 6.85 -3.11
C VAL A 82 15.12 8.29 -2.85
N SER A 83 15.44 8.60 -1.59
CA SER A 83 16.03 9.87 -1.20
C SER A 83 17.40 9.65 -0.57
N HIS A 84 18.42 10.36 -1.07
CA HIS A 84 19.77 10.33 -0.51
C HIS A 84 19.83 10.87 0.92
N ASN A 85 18.94 11.81 1.27
CA ASN A 85 18.95 12.44 2.59
C ASN A 85 17.98 11.76 3.56
N LYS A 86 18.51 10.85 4.39
CA LYS A 86 17.75 10.13 5.42
C LYS A 86 17.03 11.06 6.39
N ARG A 87 17.57 12.26 6.66
CA ARG A 87 16.94 13.25 7.55
C ARG A 87 15.62 13.75 6.97
N ASN A 88 15.57 14.02 5.66
CA ASN A 88 14.36 14.52 5.01
C ASN A 88 13.23 13.49 5.03
N VAL A 89 13.56 12.21 4.82
CA VAL A 89 12.58 11.11 4.91
C VAL A 89 12.04 10.98 6.34
N MET A 90 12.89 11.14 7.36
CA MET A 90 12.44 11.10 8.75
C MET A 90 11.58 12.32 9.11
N LEU A 91 11.95 13.52 8.64
CA LEU A 91 11.15 14.74 8.83
C LEU A 91 9.77 14.62 8.18
N LEU A 92 9.71 14.09 6.96
CA LEU A 92 8.47 13.80 6.25
C LEU A 92 7.61 12.81 7.05
N LEU A 93 8.20 11.70 7.53
CA LEU A 93 7.49 10.72 8.34
C LEU A 93 6.93 11.33 9.63
N THR A 94 7.74 12.14 10.34
CA THR A 94 7.25 12.83 11.54
C THR A 94 6.15 13.82 11.23
N GLY A 95 6.21 14.52 10.10
CA GLY A 95 5.16 15.42 9.64
C GLY A 95 3.87 14.70 9.31
N LEU A 96 3.94 13.55 8.64
CA LEU A 96 2.77 12.72 8.33
C LEU A 96 2.12 12.13 9.58
N ILE A 97 2.92 11.65 10.55
CA ILE A 97 2.40 11.17 11.83
C ILE A 97 1.73 12.31 12.59
N ALA A 98 2.34 13.50 12.65
CA ALA A 98 1.74 14.67 13.30
C ALA A 98 0.45 15.11 12.60
N PHE A 99 0.40 15.05 11.28
CA PHE A 99 -0.82 15.38 10.54
C PHE A 99 -1.95 14.38 10.82
N TRP A 100 -1.62 13.08 10.84
CA TRP A 100 -2.57 12.03 11.22
C TRP A 100 -3.11 12.22 12.64
N THR A 101 -2.25 12.57 13.61
CA THR A 101 -2.71 12.79 14.99
C THR A 101 -3.63 13.99 15.09
N ILE A 102 -3.33 15.09 14.39
CA ILE A 102 -4.18 16.28 14.33
C ILE A 102 -5.55 15.94 13.72
N GLU A 103 -5.57 15.27 12.56
CA GLU A 103 -6.84 14.92 11.90
C GLU A 103 -7.66 13.94 12.74
N THR A 104 -7.02 12.93 13.34
CA THR A 104 -7.70 11.98 14.24
C THR A 104 -8.28 12.68 15.47
N ALA A 105 -7.56 13.66 16.04
CA ALA A 105 -8.03 14.43 17.19
C ALA A 105 -9.24 15.30 16.85
N ILE A 106 -9.30 15.86 15.64
CA ILE A 106 -10.42 16.70 15.17
C ILE A 106 -11.61 15.83 14.73
N GLY A 107 -11.36 14.75 13.99
CA GLY A 107 -12.38 13.89 13.39
C GLY A 107 -13.01 12.88 14.35
N GLY A 108 -12.33 12.57 15.46
CA GLY A 108 -12.81 11.62 16.46
C GLY A 108 -13.00 10.20 15.92
N ARG A 109 -13.97 9.45 16.47
CA ARG A 109 -14.28 8.06 16.07
C ARG A 109 -15.27 7.94 14.92
N THR A 110 -15.75 9.05 14.38
CA THR A 110 -16.89 9.11 13.47
C THR A 110 -16.52 9.46 12.04
N ASN A 111 -15.30 9.96 11.82
CA ASN A 111 -14.85 10.40 10.49
C ASN A 111 -13.60 9.63 10.06
N PHE A 112 -13.54 9.30 8.77
CA PHE A 112 -12.32 8.79 8.15
C PHE A 112 -11.30 9.92 8.03
N ASN A 113 -10.02 9.59 8.18
CA ASN A 113 -8.92 10.52 7.99
C ASN A 113 -8.61 10.69 6.50
N SER A 114 -9.59 11.21 5.75
CA SER A 114 -9.50 11.31 4.29
C SER A 114 -8.44 12.31 3.84
N ALA A 115 -8.18 13.40 4.59
CA ALA A 115 -7.16 14.37 4.21
C ALA A 115 -5.74 13.79 4.35
N PHE A 116 -5.48 13.07 5.45
CA PHE A 116 -4.25 12.30 5.63
C PHE A 116 -4.12 11.27 4.52
N SER A 117 -5.22 10.58 4.18
CA SER A 117 -5.23 9.58 3.13
C SER A 117 -4.77 10.10 1.78
N VAL A 118 -5.33 11.24 1.36
CA VAL A 118 -4.90 11.95 0.16
C VAL A 118 -3.41 12.31 0.24
N LEU A 119 -2.99 12.95 1.33
CA LEU A 119 -1.62 13.45 1.48
C LEU A 119 -0.56 12.33 1.43
N TYR A 120 -0.76 11.24 2.18
CA TYR A 120 0.19 10.15 2.18
C TYR A 120 0.15 9.40 0.84
N SER A 121 -1.03 9.21 0.24
CA SER A 121 -1.16 8.55 -1.07
C SER A 121 -0.38 9.30 -2.15
N PHE A 122 -0.48 10.64 -2.21
CA PHE A 122 0.34 11.47 -3.09
C PHE A 122 1.84 11.29 -2.85
N THR A 123 2.24 11.24 -1.58
CA THR A 123 3.64 11.03 -1.20
C THR A 123 4.15 9.67 -1.71
N LEU A 124 3.35 8.62 -1.58
CA LEU A 124 3.71 7.27 -2.05
C LEU A 124 3.80 7.19 -3.57
N VAL A 125 2.87 7.82 -4.29
CA VAL A 125 2.91 7.91 -5.76
C VAL A 125 4.18 8.62 -6.22
N PHE A 126 4.53 9.75 -5.58
CA PHE A 126 5.75 10.49 -5.92
C PHE A 126 7.02 9.67 -5.70
N PHE A 127 7.12 8.96 -4.57
CA PHE A 127 8.24 8.06 -4.29
C PHE A 127 8.32 6.88 -5.26
N ALA A 128 7.17 6.29 -5.62
CA ALA A 128 7.11 5.22 -6.59
C ALA A 128 7.57 5.67 -7.99
N ILE A 129 7.13 6.85 -8.45
CA ILE A 129 7.57 7.42 -9.73
C ILE A 129 9.08 7.67 -9.72
N ASN A 130 9.60 8.29 -8.66
CA ASN A 130 11.04 8.53 -8.55
C ASN A 130 11.84 7.22 -8.56
N GLN A 131 11.35 6.18 -7.88
CA GLN A 131 11.99 4.85 -7.89
C GLN A 131 11.96 4.20 -9.27
N ILE A 132 10.87 4.32 -10.01
CA ILE A 132 10.78 3.82 -11.40
C ILE A 132 11.75 4.58 -12.30
N ASN A 133 11.84 5.91 -12.18
CA ASN A 133 12.77 6.72 -12.97
C ASN A 133 14.23 6.31 -12.71
N GLN A 134 14.60 6.08 -11.45
CA GLN A 134 15.93 5.56 -11.10
C GLN A 134 16.17 4.17 -11.72
N LEU A 135 15.19 3.27 -11.63
CA LEU A 135 15.29 1.93 -12.21
C LEU A 135 15.46 1.92 -13.73
N ILE A 136 14.75 2.81 -14.44
CA ILE A 136 14.86 2.95 -15.90
C ILE A 136 16.27 3.40 -16.31
N VAL A 137 16.91 4.24 -15.50
CA VAL A 137 18.26 4.74 -15.77
C VAL A 137 19.33 3.71 -15.39
N GLU A 138 19.15 2.97 -14.29
CA GLU A 138 20.15 2.05 -13.74
C GLU A 138 20.13 0.65 -14.37
N GLU A 139 18.96 0.12 -14.74
CA GLU A 139 18.83 -1.26 -15.20
C GLU A 139 18.84 -1.41 -16.73
N LYS A 140 19.66 -2.37 -17.20
CA LYS A 140 19.71 -2.79 -18.62
C LYS A 140 18.84 -4.02 -18.93
N MET A 141 18.21 -4.61 -17.91
CA MET A 141 17.40 -5.83 -18.05
C MET A 141 15.92 -5.52 -18.28
N ASN A 142 15.12 -6.56 -18.56
CA ASN A 142 13.69 -6.44 -18.75
C ASN A 142 12.99 -5.98 -17.45
N LEU A 143 12.58 -4.71 -17.41
CA LEU A 143 11.98 -4.03 -16.26
C LEU A 143 10.74 -4.75 -15.72
N LEU A 144 9.96 -5.43 -16.59
CA LEU A 144 8.77 -6.16 -16.15
C LEU A 144 9.10 -7.30 -15.20
N LYS A 145 10.30 -7.88 -15.29
CA LYS A 145 10.76 -8.93 -14.36
C LYS A 145 11.34 -8.37 -13.06
N ASN A 146 11.53 -7.05 -12.96
CA ASN A 146 12.03 -6.45 -11.73
C ASN A 146 10.91 -6.32 -10.69
N ALA A 147 11.08 -6.97 -9.54
CA ALA A 147 10.17 -6.87 -8.41
C ALA A 147 9.94 -5.42 -7.93
N LYS A 148 10.97 -4.55 -7.91
CA LYS A 148 10.78 -3.14 -7.52
C LYS A 148 9.87 -2.40 -8.49
N PHE A 149 10.07 -2.63 -9.79
CA PHE A 149 9.25 -2.00 -10.83
C PHE A 149 7.78 -2.39 -10.65
N LEU A 150 7.51 -3.70 -10.54
CA LEU A 150 6.18 -4.21 -10.26
C LEU A 150 5.56 -3.59 -8.99
N ILE A 151 6.27 -3.63 -7.86
CA ILE A 151 5.75 -3.08 -6.61
C ILE A 151 5.41 -1.59 -6.77
N CYS A 152 6.28 -0.80 -7.39
CA CYS A 152 6.04 0.62 -7.63
C CYS A 152 4.84 0.85 -8.58
N THR A 153 4.68 0.03 -9.62
CA THR A 153 3.51 0.09 -10.49
C THR A 153 2.21 -0.18 -9.71
N GLY A 154 2.20 -1.18 -8.83
CA GLY A 154 1.07 -1.48 -7.97
C GLY A 154 0.73 -0.31 -7.03
N VAL A 155 1.76 0.29 -6.40
CA VAL A 155 1.62 1.50 -5.57
C VAL A 155 1.00 2.65 -6.37
N ILE A 156 1.51 2.94 -7.57
CA ILE A 156 0.99 4.04 -8.41
C ILE A 156 -0.48 3.80 -8.75
N ILE A 157 -0.83 2.60 -9.23
CA ILE A 157 -2.21 2.31 -9.65
C ILE A 157 -3.17 2.40 -8.47
N PHE A 158 -2.85 1.74 -7.35
CA PHE A 158 -3.71 1.73 -6.17
C PHE A 158 -3.88 3.13 -5.58
N TYR A 159 -2.77 3.81 -5.27
CA TYR A 159 -2.85 5.08 -4.55
C TYR A 159 -3.30 6.25 -5.42
N THR A 160 -3.10 6.22 -6.74
CA THR A 160 -3.72 7.21 -7.64
C THR A 160 -5.24 7.07 -7.60
N TYR A 161 -5.74 5.83 -7.61
CA TYR A 161 -7.17 5.58 -7.49
C TYR A 161 -7.69 5.96 -6.10
N SER A 162 -6.96 5.64 -5.02
CA SER A 162 -7.32 6.05 -3.66
C SER A 162 -7.40 7.57 -3.51
N VAL A 163 -6.45 8.33 -4.08
CA VAL A 163 -6.52 9.81 -4.10
C VAL A 163 -7.81 10.29 -4.76
N LEU A 164 -8.19 9.71 -5.89
CA LEU A 164 -9.44 10.07 -6.58
C LEU A 164 -10.65 9.81 -5.68
N VAL A 165 -10.73 8.63 -5.06
CA VAL A 165 -11.83 8.27 -4.15
C VAL A 165 -11.89 9.19 -2.93
N ASP A 166 -10.76 9.38 -2.24
CA ASP A 166 -10.69 10.18 -1.02
C ASP A 166 -10.94 11.66 -1.29
N SER A 167 -10.59 12.16 -2.48
CA SER A 167 -10.92 13.54 -2.88
C SER A 167 -12.42 13.79 -2.92
N PHE A 168 -13.23 12.82 -3.36
CA PHE A 168 -14.69 12.93 -3.31
C PHE A 168 -15.21 13.01 -1.86
N TYR A 169 -14.59 12.26 -0.93
CA TYR A 169 -14.93 12.31 0.49
C TYR A 169 -14.53 13.63 1.14
N VAL A 170 -13.34 14.16 0.84
CA VAL A 170 -12.87 15.45 1.37
C VAL A 170 -13.75 16.60 0.88
N LEU A 171 -14.13 16.60 -0.40
CA LEU A 171 -15.00 17.63 -0.99
C LEU A 171 -16.47 17.48 -0.59
N LYS A 172 -16.84 16.41 0.14
CA LYS A 172 -18.20 16.09 0.59
C LYS A 172 -19.23 16.18 -0.55
N VAL A 173 -18.84 15.72 -1.74
CA VAL A 173 -19.71 15.78 -2.92
C VAL A 173 -20.92 14.89 -2.66
N LYS A 174 -22.12 15.49 -2.67
CA LYS A 174 -23.38 14.77 -2.45
C LYS A 174 -23.83 14.09 -3.73
N GLU A 175 -23.13 13.03 -4.09
CA GLU A 175 -23.48 12.21 -5.25
C GLU A 175 -24.53 11.15 -4.92
N SER A 176 -25.15 10.62 -5.97
CA SER A 176 -26.11 9.52 -5.83
C SER A 176 -25.44 8.24 -5.26
N ASN A 177 -26.20 7.46 -4.48
CA ASN A 177 -25.71 6.18 -3.94
C ASN A 177 -25.24 5.21 -5.05
N SER A 178 -25.84 5.28 -6.24
CA SER A 178 -25.46 4.46 -7.40
C SER A 178 -24.06 4.81 -7.92
N PHE A 179 -23.72 6.10 -7.92
CA PHE A 179 -22.41 6.58 -8.33
C PHE A 179 -21.31 6.11 -7.36
N LEU A 180 -21.53 6.28 -6.06
CA LEU A 180 -20.60 5.82 -5.01
C LEU A 180 -20.40 4.30 -5.06
N ALA A 181 -21.47 3.53 -5.28
CA ALA A 181 -21.37 2.08 -5.44
C ALA A 181 -20.51 1.69 -6.66
N SER A 182 -20.63 2.42 -7.77
CA SER A 182 -19.86 2.17 -9.00
C SER A 182 -18.37 2.45 -8.80
N ILE A 183 -18.03 3.55 -8.11
CA ILE A 183 -16.65 3.85 -7.70
C ILE A 183 -16.11 2.72 -6.83
N TYR A 184 -16.87 2.28 -5.83
CA TYR A 184 -16.44 1.20 -4.96
C TYR A 184 -16.20 -0.11 -5.73
N TYR A 185 -17.01 -0.44 -6.75
CA TYR A 185 -16.76 -1.61 -7.58
C TYR A 185 -15.46 -1.53 -8.36
N ILE A 186 -15.13 -0.36 -8.91
CA ILE A 186 -13.84 -0.16 -9.60
C ILE A 186 -12.69 -0.34 -8.60
N LEU A 187 -12.81 0.18 -7.37
CA LEU A 187 -11.80 -0.02 -6.32
C LEU A 187 -11.53 -1.51 -6.05
N VAL A 188 -12.57 -2.35 -6.03
CA VAL A 188 -12.43 -3.80 -5.81
C VAL A 188 -11.63 -4.45 -6.95
N TYR A 189 -11.88 -4.10 -8.21
CA TYR A 189 -11.10 -4.61 -9.35
C TYR A 189 -9.66 -4.11 -9.34
N VAL A 190 -9.44 -2.84 -8.99
CA VAL A 190 -8.10 -2.27 -8.81
C VAL A 190 -7.34 -3.02 -7.72
N ASN A 191 -7.97 -3.27 -6.57
CA ASN A 191 -7.38 -4.00 -5.46
C ASN A 191 -6.99 -5.43 -5.89
N LEU A 192 -7.89 -6.15 -6.57
CA LEU A 192 -7.61 -7.48 -7.11
C LEU A 192 -6.38 -7.46 -8.03
N PHE A 193 -6.35 -6.53 -8.99
CA PHE A 193 -5.24 -6.42 -9.94
C PHE A 193 -3.92 -6.14 -9.22
N VAL A 194 -3.90 -5.21 -8.27
CA VAL A 194 -2.71 -4.85 -7.50
C VAL A 194 -2.25 -6.00 -6.61
N ASN A 195 -3.16 -6.75 -5.98
CA ASN A 195 -2.83 -7.92 -5.18
C ASN A 195 -2.19 -9.03 -6.02
N LEU A 196 -2.70 -9.28 -7.23
CA LEU A 196 -2.08 -10.21 -8.18
C LEU A 196 -0.70 -9.73 -8.63
N LEU A 197 -0.54 -8.44 -8.84
CA LEU A 197 0.73 -7.82 -9.20
C LEU A 197 1.75 -7.98 -8.05
N TYR A 198 1.33 -7.77 -6.80
CA TYR A 198 2.15 -8.02 -5.62
C TYR A 198 2.50 -9.51 -5.46
N ALA A 199 1.57 -10.42 -5.73
CA ALA A 199 1.87 -11.86 -5.75
C ALA A 199 2.96 -12.19 -6.78
N LEU A 200 2.85 -11.67 -8.00
CA LEU A 200 3.87 -11.80 -9.04
C LEU A 200 5.21 -11.20 -8.61
N ALA A 201 5.19 -10.00 -8.02
CA ALA A 201 6.39 -9.33 -7.53
C ALA A 201 7.08 -10.18 -6.45
N THR A 202 6.33 -10.74 -5.49
CA THR A 202 6.91 -11.61 -4.46
C THR A 202 7.59 -12.85 -5.03
N LEU A 203 7.14 -13.36 -6.18
CA LEU A 203 7.80 -14.47 -6.89
C LEU A 203 9.09 -14.03 -7.61
N TRP A 204 9.17 -12.79 -8.05
CA TRP A 204 10.36 -12.24 -8.72
C TRP A 204 11.35 -11.52 -7.80
N ILE A 205 11.07 -11.41 -6.51
CA ILE A 205 12.06 -10.90 -5.55
C ILE A 205 13.33 -11.76 -5.59
N PRO A 206 14.52 -11.15 -5.75
CA PRO A 206 15.78 -11.87 -5.78
C PRO A 206 16.09 -12.52 -4.43
N THR A 207 16.69 -13.71 -4.49
CA THR A 207 17.21 -14.37 -3.30
C THR A 207 18.45 -13.66 -2.78
N ARG A 208 18.77 -13.83 -1.49
CA ARG A 208 20.01 -13.30 -0.91
C ARG A 208 21.21 -13.80 -1.71
N GLU A 209 22.06 -12.87 -2.13
CA GLU A 209 23.36 -13.21 -2.70
C GLU A 209 24.16 -13.99 -1.64
N ARG A 210 24.57 -15.21 -1.99
CA ARG A 210 25.57 -15.93 -1.20
C ARG A 210 26.89 -15.27 -1.58
N PHE A 211 27.59 -14.68 -0.61
CA PHE A 211 28.95 -14.19 -0.83
C PHE A 211 29.81 -15.34 -1.36
N THR A 212 30.02 -15.39 -2.67
CA THR A 212 31.11 -16.17 -3.26
C THR A 212 32.34 -15.28 -3.19
N LEU A 213 33.34 -15.68 -2.41
CA LEU A 213 34.67 -15.05 -2.43
C LEU A 213 35.19 -15.05 -3.88
N PRO A 214 35.88 -13.98 -4.33
CA PRO A 214 36.63 -14.05 -5.57
C PRO A 214 37.73 -15.10 -5.39
N SER A 215 37.66 -16.17 -6.17
CA SER A 215 38.74 -17.15 -6.36
C SER A 215 39.78 -16.59 -7.32
#